data_AF-C9QLG7-F1
#
_entry.id   AF-C9QLG7-F1
#
_cell.length_a   1.000
_cell.length_b   1.000
_cell.length_c   1.000
_cell.angle_alpha   90.00
_cell.angle_beta   90.00
_cell.angle_gamma   90.00
#
_symmetry.space_group_name_H-M   'P 1'
#
loop_
_entity.id
_entity.type
_entity.pdbx_description
1 polymer ?
#
loop_
_entity_poly.entity_id
_entity_poly.type
_entity_poly.pdbx_seq_one_letter_code
_entity_poly.pdbx_strand_id
1 'polypeptide(L)'
;MNKHIYFGSFTSLLGLLGLIILLTSDSHFPIAQWPYEAFQGLVFSFVWGFGVSTLVGHIYTIFVIVTVLVVSFAIGHKLSRLITRNQ
;
A
#
# COMPACT_ATOMS: atom_id res chain seq x y z
N MET A 1 -16.67 4.87 -19.56
CA MET A 1 -16.16 5.73 -18.46
C MET A 1 -15.84 4.95 -17.18
N ASN A 2 -16.42 3.77 -16.90
CA ASN A 2 -16.19 3.10 -15.60
C ASN A 2 -15.04 2.07 -15.57
N LYS A 3 -14.71 1.41 -16.70
CA LYS A 3 -13.69 0.35 -16.73
C LYS A 3 -12.31 0.80 -16.24
N HIS A 4 -11.91 2.04 -16.55
CA HIS A 4 -10.61 2.59 -16.14
C HIS A 4 -10.53 2.86 -14.62
N ILE A 5 -11.62 3.32 -14.01
CA ILE A 5 -11.69 3.57 -12.56
C ILE A 5 -11.70 2.24 -11.80
N TYR A 6 -12.45 1.24 -12.28
CA TYR A 6 -12.42 -0.11 -11.70
C TYR A 6 -11.03 -0.73 -11.79
N PHE A 7 -10.33 -0.57 -12.92
CA PHE A 7 -8.98 -1.10 -13.09
C PHE A 7 -7.96 -0.38 -12.18
N GLY A 8 -8.08 0.94 -12.05
CA GLY A 8 -7.27 1.73 -11.11
C GLY A 8 -7.52 1.35 -9.65
N SER A 9 -8.78 1.14 -9.26
CA SER A 9 -9.12 0.71 -7.90
C SER A 9 -8.61 -0.70 -7.59
N PHE A 10 -8.76 -1.64 -8.54
CA PHE A 10 -8.28 -3.01 -8.38
C PHE A 10 -6.74 -3.09 -8.25
N THR A 11 -6.02 -2.32 -9.06
CA THR A 11 -4.55 -2.24 -9.00
C THR A 11 -4.06 -1.53 -7.74
N SER A 12 -4.77 -0.52 -7.24
CA SER A 12 -4.49 0.09 -5.93
C SER A 12 -4.65 -0.90 -4.78
N LEU A 13 -5.73 -1.71 -4.81
CA LEU A 13 -5.96 -2.79 -3.85
C LEU A 13 -4.83 -3.84 -3.88
N LEU A 14 -4.41 -4.26 -5.08
CA LEU A 14 -3.30 -5.18 -5.25
C LEU A 14 -1.97 -4.59 -4.76
N GLY A 15 -1.74 -3.30 -4.99
CA GLY A 15 -0.55 -2.59 -4.47
C GLY A 15 -0.50 -2.59 -2.94
N LEU A 16 -1.64 -2.31 -2.29
CA LEU A 16 -1.76 -2.36 -0.84
C LEU A 16 -1.53 -3.79 -0.31
N LEU A 17 -2.13 -4.79 -0.94
CA LEU A 17 -1.94 -6.20 -0.56
C LEU A 17 -0.49 -6.64 -0.75
N GLY A 18 0.16 -6.23 -1.84
CA GLY A 18 1.57 -6.49 -2.10
C GLY A 18 2.46 -5.90 -1.01
N LEU A 19 2.19 -4.67 -0.57
CA LEU A 19 2.90 -4.05 0.55
C LEU A 19 2.75 -4.86 1.84
N ILE A 20 1.51 -5.25 2.19
CA ILE A 20 1.23 -6.05 3.39
C ILE A 20 1.96 -7.40 3.33
N ILE A 21 1.90 -8.09 2.20
CA ILE A 21 2.59 -9.38 2.03
C ILE A 21 4.10 -9.20 2.14
N LEU A 22 4.67 -8.14 1.56
CA LEU A 22 6.12 -7.89 1.63
C LEU A 22 6.61 -7.67 3.06
N LEU A 23 5.82 -6.99 3.89
CA LEU A 23 6.19 -6.72 5.28
C LEU A 23 5.89 -7.87 6.22
N THR A 24 4.92 -8.71 5.88
CA THR A 24 4.36 -9.71 6.80
C THR A 24 4.60 -11.16 6.31
N SER A 25 5.33 -11.36 5.21
CA SER A 25 5.58 -12.68 4.59
C SER A 25 6.15 -13.72 5.55
N ASP A 26 7.00 -13.28 6.46
CA ASP A 26 7.69 -14.14 7.43
C ASP A 26 6.94 -14.23 8.78
N SER A 27 5.78 -13.59 8.87
CA SER A 27 5.00 -13.58 10.10
C SER A 27 4.19 -14.87 10.24
N HIS A 28 4.31 -15.50 11.41
CA HIS A 28 3.56 -16.71 11.78
C HIS A 28 2.11 -16.41 12.22
N PHE A 29 1.65 -15.17 12.07
CA PHE A 29 0.34 -14.71 12.51
C PHE A 29 -0.76 -15.07 11.50
N PRO A 30 -2.02 -15.17 11.94
CA PRO A 30 -3.15 -15.37 11.05
C PRO A 30 -3.35 -14.17 10.11
N ILE A 31 -3.76 -14.45 8.86
CA ILE A 31 -3.88 -13.48 7.74
C ILE A 31 -4.75 -12.26 8.09
N ALA A 32 -5.75 -12.43 8.94
CA ALA A 32 -6.62 -11.34 9.39
C ALA A 32 -5.87 -10.24 10.18
N GLN A 33 -4.74 -10.59 10.82
CA GLN A 33 -3.93 -9.64 11.59
C GLN A 33 -2.83 -8.98 10.75
N TRP A 34 -2.54 -9.50 9.55
CA TRP A 34 -1.44 -9.02 8.72
C TRP A 34 -1.50 -7.53 8.37
N PRO A 35 -2.67 -6.92 8.08
CA PRO A 35 -2.73 -5.49 7.80
C PRO A 35 -2.33 -4.65 9.02
N TYR A 36 -2.73 -5.09 10.22
CA TYR A 36 -2.38 -4.41 11.46
C TYR A 36 -0.90 -4.56 11.78
N GLU A 37 -0.35 -5.77 11.64
CA GLU A 37 1.08 -6.04 11.84
C GLU A 37 1.96 -5.25 10.86
N ALA A 38 1.61 -5.22 9.57
CA ALA A 38 2.34 -4.43 8.58
C ALA A 38 2.34 -2.93 8.93
N PHE A 39 1.19 -2.41 9.39
CA PHE A 39 1.08 -1.02 9.82
C PHE A 39 1.96 -0.73 11.04
N GLN A 40 1.87 -1.57 12.09
CA GLN A 40 2.67 -1.42 13.30
C GLN A 40 4.17 -1.58 13.00
N GLY A 41 4.54 -2.50 12.12
CA GLY A 41 5.92 -2.69 11.66
C GLY A 41 6.49 -1.45 10.96
N LEU A 42 5.69 -0.77 10.13
CA LEU A 42 6.08 0.52 9.55
C LEU A 42 6.25 1.61 10.61
N VAL A 43 5.27 1.75 11.50
CA VAL A 43 5.36 2.74 12.60
C VAL A 43 6.60 2.49 13.44
N PHE A 44 6.86 1.24 13.82
CA PHE A 44 8.04 0.85 14.56
C PHE A 44 9.32 1.18 13.79
N SER A 45 9.38 0.86 12.48
CA SER A 45 10.54 1.16 11.64
C SER A 45 10.83 2.66 11.57
N PHE A 46 9.80 3.51 11.51
CA PHE A 46 9.97 4.96 11.53
C PHE A 46 10.41 5.49 12.90
N VAL A 47 9.73 5.06 13.97
CA VAL A 47 10.05 5.47 15.35
C VAL A 47 11.46 5.07 15.72
N TRP A 48 11.83 3.82 15.45
CA TRP A 48 13.15 3.29 15.76
C TRP A 48 14.22 3.80 14.80
N GLY A 49 13.95 3.84 13.49
CA GLY A 49 14.93 4.24 12.47
C GLY A 49 15.23 5.75 12.44
N PHE A 50 14.23 6.60 12.66
CA PHE A 50 14.40 8.06 12.68
C PHE A 50 14.46 8.65 14.10
N GLY A 51 14.22 7.84 15.14
CA GLY A 51 14.21 8.32 16.54
C GLY A 51 13.07 9.29 16.86
N VAL A 52 11.98 9.25 16.09
CA VAL A 52 10.83 10.16 16.24
C VAL A 52 9.82 9.64 17.26
N SER A 53 8.99 10.54 17.80
CA SER A 53 7.89 10.16 18.69
C SER A 53 6.90 9.21 17.98
N THR A 54 6.25 8.34 18.75
CA THR A 54 5.23 7.40 18.27
C THR A 54 4.13 8.08 17.48
N LEU A 55 3.66 9.27 17.90
CA LEU A 55 2.63 10.01 17.19
C LEU A 55 3.08 10.42 15.78
N VAL A 56 4.34 10.84 15.64
CA VAL A 56 4.92 11.24 14.36
C VAL A 56 5.13 10.02 13.46
N GLY A 57 5.54 8.89 14.03
CA GLY A 57 5.64 7.62 13.30
C GLY A 57 4.31 7.17 12.69
N HIS A 58 3.19 7.33 13.41
CA HIS A 58 1.86 7.03 12.86
C HIS A 58 1.52 7.92 11.67
N ILE A 59 1.82 9.22 11.76
CA ILE A 59 1.58 10.16 10.66
C ILE A 59 2.38 9.76 9.41
N TYR A 60 3.68 9.45 9.57
CA TYR A 60 4.52 9.01 8.45
C TYR A 60 4.02 7.71 7.81
N THR A 61 3.63 6.72 8.61
CA THR A 61 3.07 5.47 8.08
C THR A 61 1.80 5.71 7.26
N ILE A 62 0.90 6.59 7.72
CA ILE A 62 -0.30 6.96 6.96
C ILE A 62 0.09 7.60 5.62
N PHE A 63 1.05 8.53 5.61
CA PHE A 63 1.53 9.13 4.38
C PHE A 63 2.12 8.11 3.40
N VAL A 64 2.86 7.12 3.90
CA VAL A 64 3.41 6.04 3.06
C VAL A 64 2.28 5.22 2.44
N ILE A 65 1.29 4.80 3.22
CA ILE A 65 0.15 4.02 2.72
C ILE A 65 -0.63 4.79 1.66
N VAL A 66 -0.91 6.08 1.90
CA VAL A 66 -1.57 6.94 0.92
C VAL A 66 -0.73 7.07 -0.35
N THR A 67 0.58 7.23 -0.22
CA THR A 67 1.50 7.30 -1.37
C THR A 67 1.45 6.01 -2.19
N VAL A 68 1.50 4.85 -1.54
CA VAL A 68 1.39 3.54 -2.21
C VAL A 68 0.05 3.43 -2.93
N LEU A 69 -1.07 3.78 -2.27
CA LEU A 69 -2.39 3.75 -2.89
C LEU A 69 -2.48 4.63 -4.15
N VAL A 70 -1.97 5.86 -4.08
CA VAL A 70 -1.99 6.83 -5.19
C VAL A 70 -1.07 6.37 -6.34
N VAL A 71 0.15 5.92 -6.02
CA VAL A 71 1.10 5.43 -7.04
C VAL A 71 0.57 4.19 -7.73
N SER A 72 0.05 3.21 -6.97
CA SER A 72 -0.55 2.01 -7.54
C SER A 72 -1.79 2.32 -8.38
N PHE A 73 -2.64 3.26 -7.95
CA PHE A 73 -3.77 3.73 -8.74
C PHE A 73 -3.31 4.41 -10.05
N ALA A 74 -2.29 5.27 -9.98
CA ALA A 74 -1.74 5.95 -11.15
C ALA A 74 -1.12 4.97 -12.15
N ILE A 75 -0.37 3.96 -11.66
CA ILE A 75 0.19 2.88 -12.48
C ILE A 75 -0.93 2.11 -13.15
N GLY A 76 -1.95 1.69 -12.41
CA GLY A 76 -3.07 0.93 -12.95
C GLY A 76 -3.91 1.70 -13.96
N HIS A 77 -4.15 2.99 -13.72
CA HIS A 77 -4.82 3.86 -14.67
C HIS A 77 -4.00 4.03 -15.96
N LYS A 78 -2.68 4.21 -15.83
CA LYS A 78 -1.77 4.31 -16.98
C LYS A 78 -1.72 3.00 -17.78
N LEU A 79 -1.67 1.85 -17.09
CA LEU A 79 -1.69 0.52 -17.70
C LEU A 79 -3.01 0.25 -18.42
N SER A 80 -4.13 0.62 -17.81
CA SER A 80 -5.47 0.52 -18.42
C SER A 80 -5.56 1.34 -19.71
N ARG A 81 -5.03 2.57 -19.71
CA ARG A 81 -4.99 3.41 -20.92
C ARG A 81 -4.12 2.81 -22.01
N LEU A 82 -2.99 2.19 -21.68
CA LEU A 82 -2.13 1.51 -22.66
C LEU A 82 -2.82 0.29 -23.28
N ILE A 83 -3.47 -0.54 -22.46
CA ILE A 83 -4.19 -1.73 -22.93
C ILE A 83 -5.37 -1.34 -23.84
N THR A 84 -6.14 -0.30 -23.50
CA THR A 84 -7.22 0.20 -24.35
C THR A 84 -6.73 0.91 -25.61
N ARG A 85 -5.52 1.47 -25.63
CA ARG A 85 -4.95 2.10 -26.84
C ARG A 85 -4.38 1.07 -27.84
N ASN A 86 -4.12 -0.15 -27.39
CA ASN A 86 -3.56 -1.23 -28.19
C ASN A 86 -4.61 -2.24 -28.67
N GLN A 87 -5.89 -1.95 -28.41
CA GLN A 87 -7.08 -2.59 -28.97
C GLN A 87 -7.69 -1.63 -29.99
#